data_AF-A0A0Q6DF24-F1
#
_entry.id   AF-A0A0Q6DF24-F1
#
_cell.length_a   1.000
_cell.length_b   1.000
_cell.length_c   1.000
_cell.angle_alpha   90.00
_cell.angle_beta   90.00
_cell.angle_gamma   90.00
#
_symmetry.space_group_name_H-M   'P 1'
#
loop_
_entity.id
_entity.type
_entity.pdbx_description
1 polymer ?
#
loop_
_entity_poly.entity_id
_entity_poly.type
_entity_poly.pdbx_seq_one_letter_code
_entity_poly.pdbx_strand_id
1 'polypeptide(L)'
;MRLAPEPPKAGSAPSDAFLDRFAALPAGYSEGLYRGRRYGVTVRMSEDGRRSWLFGEALGGGDHVSCNLYRLGERTLLKPCEMAPDKVIDFVLAFQPVGQPGVRPAIPAPQVRADRKA
;
A
#
# COMPACT_ATOMS: atom_id res chain seq x y z
N MET A 1 1.21 29.26 17.36
CA MET A 1 2.03 28.14 16.83
C MET A 1 1.15 26.89 16.81
N ARG A 2 0.72 26.41 15.64
CA ARG A 2 0.03 25.11 15.57
C ARG A 2 1.10 24.04 15.63
N LEU A 3 1.11 23.26 16.72
CA LEU A 3 1.88 22.02 16.81
C LEU A 3 1.47 21.17 15.59
N ALA A 4 2.43 20.79 14.76
CA ALA A 4 2.21 19.71 13.81
C ALA A 4 1.80 18.47 14.62
N PRO A 5 0.80 17.67 14.18
CA PRO A 5 0.50 16.42 14.85
C PRO A 5 1.77 15.57 14.87
N GLU A 6 2.19 15.12 16.05
CA GLU A 6 3.34 14.26 16.19
C GLU A 6 3.16 12.99 15.35
N PRO A 7 4.20 12.50 14.67
CA PRO A 7 4.10 11.29 13.86
C PRO A 7 3.62 10.12 14.74
N PRO A 8 2.61 9.35 14.33
CA PRO A 8 2.20 8.15 15.07
C PRO A 8 3.39 7.23 15.32
N LYS A 9 3.66 6.93 16.60
CA LYS A 9 4.65 5.93 17.03
C LYS A 9 4.51 4.66 16.19
N ALA A 10 5.64 4.15 15.67
CA ALA A 10 5.69 2.84 15.03
C ALA A 10 5.04 1.78 15.93
N GLY A 11 3.90 1.23 15.47
CA GLY A 11 3.05 0.33 16.25
C GLY A 11 1.68 0.90 16.66
N SER A 12 1.38 2.16 16.37
CA SER A 12 0.01 2.69 16.50
C SER A 12 -0.90 2.07 15.43
N ALA A 13 -2.11 1.69 15.81
CA ALA A 13 -3.07 1.14 14.88
C ALA A 13 -3.30 2.13 13.71
N PRO A 14 -3.32 1.67 12.45
CA PRO A 14 -3.67 2.52 11.34
C PRO A 14 -5.09 3.09 11.55
N SER A 15 -5.26 4.38 11.27
CA SER A 15 -6.56 5.06 11.39
C SER A 15 -7.58 4.54 10.37
N ASP A 16 -8.87 4.66 10.65
CA ASP A 16 -9.94 4.20 9.75
C ASP A 16 -9.82 4.81 8.34
N ALA A 17 -9.50 6.10 8.24
CA ALA A 17 -9.28 6.77 6.95
C ALA A 17 -8.15 6.13 6.11
N PHE A 18 -7.07 5.66 6.77
CA PHE A 18 -6.02 4.92 6.08
C PHE A 18 -6.54 3.55 5.61
N LEU A 19 -7.30 2.84 6.45
CA LEU A 19 -7.84 1.53 6.13
C LEU A 19 -8.83 1.58 4.97
N ASP A 20 -9.75 2.56 4.97
CA ASP A 20 -10.68 2.82 3.88
C ASP A 20 -9.94 3.15 2.59
N ARG A 21 -8.93 4.03 2.67
CA ARG A 21 -8.17 4.42 1.49
C ARG A 21 -7.36 3.25 0.93
N PHE A 22 -6.72 2.47 1.79
CA PHE A 22 -5.97 1.28 1.39
C PHE A 22 -6.89 0.24 0.74
N ALA A 23 -8.09 0.03 1.30
CA ALA A 23 -9.08 -0.89 0.74
C ALA A 23 -9.64 -0.42 -0.62
N ALA A 24 -9.68 0.89 -0.85
CA ALA A 24 -10.10 1.49 -2.11
C ALA A 24 -9.02 1.45 -3.21
N LEU A 25 -7.78 1.05 -2.90
CA LEU A 25 -6.75 0.90 -3.92
C LEU A 25 -7.06 -0.30 -4.82
N PRO A 26 -6.86 -0.17 -6.15
CA PRO A 26 -7.07 -1.28 -7.07
C PRO A 26 -6.11 -2.42 -6.76
N ALA A 27 -6.64 -3.63 -6.62
CA ALA A 27 -5.82 -4.82 -6.53
C ALA A 27 -5.10 -5.08 -7.86
N GLY A 28 -3.87 -5.58 -7.79
CA GLY A 28 -2.98 -5.70 -8.94
C GLY A 28 -2.09 -4.47 -9.12
N TYR A 29 -1.53 -4.34 -10.32
CA TYR A 29 -0.67 -3.21 -10.67
C TYR A 29 -1.53 -2.03 -11.17
N SER A 30 -1.20 -0.83 -10.70
CA SER A 30 -1.77 0.43 -11.14
C SER A 30 -0.69 1.50 -11.14
N GLU A 31 -0.79 2.47 -12.04
CA GLU A 31 0.05 3.65 -11.99
C GLU A 31 -0.70 4.78 -11.31
N GLY A 32 0.03 5.70 -10.69
CA GLY A 32 -0.57 6.84 -10.02
C GLY A 32 0.41 7.96 -9.75
N LEU A 33 -0.11 9.04 -9.20
CA LEU A 33 0.67 10.18 -8.76
C LEU A 33 0.74 10.20 -7.23
N TYR A 34 1.92 10.48 -6.72
CA TYR A 34 2.16 10.78 -5.31
C TYR A 34 3.14 11.96 -5.23
N ARG A 35 2.71 13.05 -4.58
CA ARG A 35 3.48 14.30 -4.45
C ARG A 35 4.10 14.80 -5.78
N GLY A 36 3.33 14.71 -6.86
CA GLY A 36 3.76 15.13 -8.20
C GLY A 36 4.69 14.17 -8.95
N ARG A 37 5.02 13.01 -8.35
CA ARG A 37 5.84 11.96 -8.97
C ARG A 37 4.97 10.80 -9.41
N ARG A 38 5.33 10.15 -10.53
CA ARG A 38 4.66 8.94 -11.02
C ARG A 38 5.19 7.70 -10.29
N TYR A 39 4.27 6.88 -9.79
CA TYR A 39 4.57 5.61 -9.15
C TYR A 39 3.82 4.48 -9.85
N GLY A 40 4.49 3.32 -9.99
CA GLY A 40 3.84 2.04 -10.21
C GLY A 40 3.56 1.39 -8.86
N VAL A 41 2.29 1.10 -8.57
CA VAL A 41 1.83 0.53 -7.30
C VAL A 41 1.17 -0.82 -7.56
N THR A 42 1.68 -1.84 -6.90
CA THR A 42 1.11 -3.17 -6.84
C THR A 42 0.48 -3.41 -5.48
N VAL A 43 -0.83 -3.65 -5.46
CA VAL A 43 -1.55 -4.11 -4.27
C VAL A 43 -1.91 -5.58 -4.41
N ARG A 44 -1.57 -6.37 -3.39
CA ARG A 44 -1.98 -7.77 -3.28
C ARG A 44 -2.82 -7.96 -2.03
N MET A 45 -3.87 -8.76 -2.12
CA MET A 45 -4.69 -9.15 -0.98
C MET A 45 -4.69 -10.68 -0.92
N SER A 46 -4.69 -11.23 0.28
CA SER A 46 -4.88 -12.66 0.48
C SER A 46 -6.34 -13.04 0.19
N GLU A 47 -6.56 -14.30 -0.17
CA GLU A 47 -7.90 -14.84 -0.45
C GLU A 47 -8.85 -14.71 0.76
N ASP A 48 -8.30 -14.80 1.97
CA ASP A 48 -9.04 -14.61 3.23
C ASP A 48 -9.29 -13.13 3.60
N GLY A 49 -8.76 -12.17 2.82
CA GLY A 49 -8.87 -10.73 3.07
C GLY A 49 -8.18 -10.23 4.34
N ARG A 50 -7.43 -11.10 5.04
CA ARG A 50 -6.76 -10.78 6.32
C ARG A 50 -5.38 -10.19 6.16
N ARG A 51 -4.78 -10.33 4.98
CA ARG A 51 -3.43 -9.86 4.69
C ARG A 51 -3.46 -9.05 3.40
N SER A 52 -2.75 -7.94 3.41
CA SER A 52 -2.56 -7.16 2.21
C SER A 52 -1.13 -6.68 2.13
N TRP A 53 -0.63 -6.58 0.91
CA TRP A 53 0.71 -6.12 0.61
C TRP A 53 0.59 -4.97 -0.37
N LEU A 54 1.34 -3.91 -0.12
CA LEU A 54 1.49 -2.79 -1.04
C LEU A 54 2.98 -2.65 -1.35
N PHE A 55 3.28 -2.55 -2.63
CA PHE A 55 4.59 -2.18 -3.13
C PHE A 55 4.41 -1.08 -4.17
N GLY A 56 4.99 0.09 -3.94
CA GLY A 56 5.01 1.22 -4.84
C GLY A 56 6.45 1.60 -5.15
N GLU A 57 6.76 1.82 -6.42
CA GLU A 57 8.07 2.34 -6.86
C GLU A 57 7.88 3.55 -7.75
N ALA A 58 8.74 4.54 -7.60
CA ALA A 58 8.75 5.68 -8.49
C ALA A 58 9.21 5.23 -9.89
N LEU A 59 8.44 5.53 -10.93
CA LEU A 59 8.76 5.12 -12.31
C LEU A 59 10.03 5.82 -12.85
N GLY A 60 10.43 6.94 -12.24
CA GLY A 60 11.71 7.60 -12.49
C GLY A 60 12.86 7.09 -11.61
N GLY A 61 12.63 6.03 -10.83
CA GLY A 61 13.58 5.49 -9.87
C GLY A 61 13.76 6.35 -8.61
N GLY A 62 14.63 5.87 -7.71
CA GLY A 62 15.12 6.62 -6.55
C GLY A 62 14.15 6.76 -5.38
N ASP A 63 12.96 6.15 -5.43
CA ASP A 63 12.08 6.04 -4.27
C ASP A 63 11.16 4.83 -4.37
N HIS A 64 10.89 4.20 -3.23
CA HIS A 64 9.91 3.14 -3.11
C HIS A 64 9.16 3.24 -1.77
N VAL A 65 7.98 2.64 -1.73
CA VAL A 65 7.12 2.50 -0.57
C VAL A 65 6.61 1.07 -0.50
N SER A 66 6.78 0.40 0.63
CA SER A 66 6.30 -0.97 0.79
C SER A 66 5.81 -1.25 2.20
N CYS A 67 4.72 -2.00 2.29
CA CYS A 67 4.15 -2.38 3.57
C CYS A 67 3.28 -3.63 3.49
N ASN A 68 3.11 -4.25 4.65
CA ASN A 68 2.18 -5.33 4.89
C ASN A 68 1.12 -4.87 5.89
N LEU A 69 -0.14 -5.12 5.58
CA LEU A 69 -1.28 -4.87 6.45
C LEU A 69 -1.86 -6.21 6.90
N TYR A 70 -2.00 -6.40 8.21
CA TYR A 70 -2.59 -7.60 8.80
C TYR A 70 -3.85 -7.24 9.58
N ARG A 71 -4.97 -7.87 9.27
CA ARG A 71 -6.21 -7.80 10.02
C ARG A 71 -6.31 -9.04 10.94
N LEU A 72 -6.21 -8.81 12.24
CA LEU A 72 -6.20 -9.81 13.31
C LEU A 72 -7.47 -9.69 14.15
N GLY A 73 -8.63 -9.95 13.54
CA GLY A 73 -9.93 -9.73 14.18
C GLY A 73 -10.20 -8.24 14.36
N GLU A 74 -10.32 -7.78 15.60
CA GLU A 74 -10.58 -6.37 15.96
C GLU A 74 -9.35 -5.46 15.80
N ARG A 75 -8.16 -6.03 15.58
CA ARG A 75 -6.91 -5.27 15.48
C ARG A 75 -6.38 -5.27 14.06
N THR A 76 -5.86 -4.13 13.63
CA THR A 76 -5.10 -4.02 12.38
C THR A 76 -3.65 -3.63 12.67
N LEU A 77 -2.72 -4.30 12.00
CA LEU A 77 -1.28 -4.10 12.16
C LEU A 77 -0.65 -3.72 10.83
N LEU A 78 -0.07 -2.52 10.76
CA LEU A 78 0.72 -2.05 9.63
C LEU A 78 2.20 -2.34 9.87
N LYS A 79 2.86 -2.98 8.91
CA LYS A 79 4.30 -3.26 8.92
C LYS A 79 4.98 -2.70 7.67
N PRO A 80 5.61 -1.53 7.74
CA PRO A 80 6.49 -1.02 6.68
C PRO A 80 7.73 -1.90 6.48
N CYS A 81 8.24 -2.02 5.26
CA CYS A 81 9.55 -2.63 5.01
C CYS A 81 10.60 -1.51 4.94
N GLU A 82 11.56 -1.49 5.86
CA GLU A 82 12.74 -0.60 5.80
C GLU A 82 12.44 0.91 5.68
N MET A 83 11.26 1.37 6.11
CA MET A 83 10.90 2.79 6.11
C MET A 83 9.97 3.18 7.26
N ALA A 84 9.86 4.49 7.49
CA ALA A 84 8.97 5.03 8.51
C ALA A 84 7.48 4.73 8.18
N PRO A 85 6.67 4.36 9.19
CA PRO A 85 5.23 4.12 9.01
C PRO A 85 4.51 5.37 8.49
N ASP A 86 4.96 6.56 8.88
CA ASP A 86 4.41 7.84 8.42
C ASP A 86 4.49 8.00 6.90
N LYS A 87 5.59 7.56 6.29
CA LYS A 87 5.76 7.59 4.83
C LYS A 87 4.72 6.72 4.14
N VAL A 88 4.47 5.53 4.69
CA VAL A 88 3.48 4.60 4.14
C VAL A 88 2.07 5.16 4.28
N ILE A 89 1.75 5.73 5.45
CA ILE A 89 0.43 6.33 5.71
C ILE A 89 0.20 7.52 4.77
N ASP A 90 1.15 8.45 4.68
CA ASP A 90 1.09 9.60 3.77
C ASP A 90 0.96 9.15 2.31
N PHE A 91 1.74 8.14 1.91
CA PHE A 91 1.68 7.58 0.56
C PHE A 91 0.29 7.06 0.24
N VAL A 92 -0.28 6.20 1.08
CA VAL A 92 -1.61 5.60 0.82
C VAL A 92 -2.69 6.68 0.79
N LEU A 93 -2.62 7.67 1.68
CA LEU A 93 -3.60 8.76 1.75
C LEU A 93 -3.51 9.71 0.55
N ALA A 94 -2.31 10.02 0.08
CA ALA A 94 -2.08 11.00 -0.99
C ALA A 94 -1.96 10.39 -2.40
N PHE A 95 -1.75 9.08 -2.52
CA PHE A 95 -1.61 8.42 -3.82
C PHE A 95 -2.92 8.48 -4.60
N GLN A 96 -2.82 8.87 -5.87
CA GLN A 96 -3.94 8.99 -6.80
C GLN A 96 -3.68 8.09 -8.01
N PRO A 97 -4.38 6.94 -8.12
CA PRO A 97 -4.27 6.07 -9.29
C PRO A 97 -4.68 6.81 -10.57
N VAL A 98 -3.80 6.81 -11.58
CA VAL A 98 -4.08 7.30 -12.93
C VAL A 98 -4.70 6.15 -13.72
N GLY A 99 -6.02 6.02 -13.65
CA GLY A 99 -6.79 5.09 -14.48
C GLY A 99 -7.49 3.96 -13.74
N GLN A 100 -8.77 4.16 -13.43
CA GLN A 100 -9.84 3.29 -13.93
C GLN A 100 -11.21 3.98 -13.80
N PRO A 101 -11.86 4.35 -14.91
CA PRO A 101 -13.32 4.38 -14.96
C PRO A 101 -13.82 2.92 -14.95
N GLY A 102 -14.20 2.41 -13.77
CA GLY A 102 -15.22 1.36 -13.62
C GLY A 102 -14.89 -0.11 -13.94
N VAL A 103 -13.90 -0.76 -13.31
CA VAL A 103 -13.77 -2.24 -13.36
C VAL A 103 -13.57 -2.86 -11.96
N ARG A 104 -14.32 -3.93 -11.69
CA ARG A 104 -14.29 -4.80 -10.49
C ARG A 104 -13.00 -5.64 -10.45
N PRO A 105 -12.31 -5.84 -9.31
CA PRO A 105 -11.11 -6.65 -9.30
C PRO A 105 -11.45 -8.13 -9.09
N ALA A 106 -11.13 -8.98 -10.07
CA ALA A 106 -10.81 -10.39 -9.81
C ALA A 106 -9.87 -10.90 -10.92
N ILE A 107 -8.57 -10.62 -10.79
CA ILE A 107 -7.54 -11.41 -11.48
C ILE A 107 -6.42 -11.68 -10.45
N PRO A 108 -6.15 -12.96 -10.11
CA PRO A 108 -5.06 -13.31 -9.20
C PRO A 108 -3.70 -12.96 -9.80
N ALA A 109 -2.73 -12.73 -8.91
CA ALA A 109 -1.35 -12.44 -9.27
C ALA A 109 -0.77 -13.50 -10.23
N PRO A 110 0.03 -13.12 -11.25
CA PRO A 110 0.93 -14.08 -11.87
C PRO A 110 1.84 -14.61 -10.77
N GLN A 111 1.76 -15.92 -10.53
CA GLN A 111 2.71 -16.62 -9.69
C GLN A 111 4.09 -16.43 -10.32
N VAL A 112 4.97 -15.69 -9.63
CA VAL A 112 6.39 -15.67 -10.00
C VAL A 112 6.86 -17.13 -9.99
N ARG A 113 7.32 -17.60 -11.15
CA ARG A 113 7.83 -18.97 -11.30
C ARG A 113 8.93 -19.15 -10.27
N ALA A 114 8.75 -20.14 -9.40
CA ALA A 114 9.83 -20.65 -8.58
C ALA A 114 10.90 -21.18 -9.54
N ASP A 115 12.01 -20.45 -9.65
CA ASP A 115 13.23 -20.95 -10.25
C ASP A 115 13.76 -22.06 -9.33
N ARG A 116 13.34 -23.30 -9.59
CA ARG A 116 14.01 -24.47 -9.04
C ARG A 116 15.15 -24.83 -9.99
N LYS A 117 16.34 -24.43 -9.56
CA LYS A 117 17.63 -24.94 -10.00
C LYS A 117 17.72 -26.43 -9.61
N ALA A 118 17.87 -27.31 -10.59
CA ALA A 118 18.61 -28.58 -10.53
C ALA A 118 18.87 -29.04 -11.98
#